data_AF-A0A2V6TC68-F1
#
_entry.id   AF-A0A2V6TC68-F1
#
_cell.length_a   1.000
_cell.length_b   1.000
_cell.length_c   1.000
_cell.angle_alpha   90.00
_cell.angle_beta   90.00
_cell.angle_gamma   90.00
#
_symmetry.space_group_name_H-M   'P 1'
#
loop_
_entity.id
_entity.type
_entity.pdbx_description
1 polymer ?
#
loop_
_entity_poly.entity_id
_entity_poly.type
_entity_poly.pdbx_seq_one_letter_code
_entity_poly.pdbx_strand_id
1 'polypeptide(L)' 'MSIPRIIHQTWKSVQVPARFQAAVQSWRDRHPGWEYVLWTDADIDRFVRDHFPQIVP' A
#
# COMPACT_ATOMS: atom_id res chain seq x y z
N MET A 1 20.60 8.48 9.61
CA MET A 1 19.59 7.58 9.01
C MET A 1 18.80 8.38 7.99
N SER A 2 18.70 7.92 6.75
CA SER A 2 17.82 8.51 5.74
C SER A 2 16.50 7.74 5.70
N ILE A 3 15.40 8.42 5.42
CA ILE A 3 14.11 7.78 5.19
C ILE A 3 14.20 6.94 3.90
N PRO A 4 13.80 5.65 3.91
CA PRO A 4 13.76 4.83 2.70
C PRO A 4 12.81 5.41 1.64
N ARG A 5 13.17 5.23 0.36
CA ARG A 5 12.37 5.70 -0.78
C ARG A 5 11.28 4.70 -1.14
N ILE A 6 10.34 4.49 -0.23
CA ILE A 6 9.22 3.55 -0.40
C ILE A 6 7.91 4.31 -0.21
N ILE A 7 7.00 4.17 -1.18
CA ILE A 7 5.64 4.71 -1.13
C ILE A 7 4.71 3.57 -0.76
N HIS A 8 4.07 3.68 0.41
CA HIS A 8 3.01 2.76 0.82
C HIS A 8 1.65 3.43 0.61
N GLN A 9 0.79 2.79 -0.17
CA GLN A 9 -0.62 3.16 -0.32
C GLN A 9 -1.50 1.99 0.07
N THR A 10 -2.72 2.27 0.51
CA THR A 10 -3.68 1.24 0.91
C THR A 10 -4.98 1.38 0.10
N TRP A 11 -5.53 0.26 -0.35
CA TRP A 11 -6.87 0.20 -0.92
C TRP A 11 -7.53 -1.13 -0.56
N LYS A 12 -8.84 -1.23 -0.68
CA LYS A 12 -9.58 -2.44 -0.28
C LYS A 12 -9.08 -3.72 -0.98
N SER A 13 -8.71 -3.60 -2.25
CA SER A 13 -8.21 -4.70 -3.07
C SER A 13 -7.24 -4.20 -4.13
N VAL A 14 -6.70 -5.11 -4.95
CA VAL A 14 -5.88 -4.75 -6.11
C VAL A 14 -6.66 -4.01 -7.22
N GLN A 15 -8.00 -4.04 -7.16
CA GLN A 15 -8.86 -3.41 -8.16
C GLN A 15 -9.29 -2.02 -7.68
N VAL A 16 -8.44 -1.03 -7.94
CA VAL A 16 -8.76 0.39 -7.69
C VAL A 16 -9.73 0.88 -8.77
N PRO A 17 -10.86 1.54 -8.41
CA PRO A 17 -11.79 2.09 -9.40
C PRO A 17 -11.12 3.05 -10.39
N ALA A 18 -11.54 3.01 -11.65
CA ALA A 18 -10.92 3.79 -12.75
C ALA A 18 -10.76 5.28 -12.42
N ARG A 19 -11.74 5.89 -11.74
CA ARG A 19 -11.70 7.30 -11.30
C ARG A 19 -10.51 7.65 -10.39
N PHE A 20 -9.92 6.65 -9.72
CA PHE A 20 -8.78 6.82 -8.81
C PHE A 20 -7.47 6.30 -9.38
N GLN A 21 -7.49 5.55 -10.49
CA GLN A 21 -6.28 5.01 -11.13
C GLN A 21 -5.29 6.11 -11.51
N ALA A 22 -5.79 7.24 -12.04
CA ALA A 22 -4.94 8.38 -12.37
C ALA A 22 -4.23 8.95 -11.13
N ALA A 23 -4.92 9.02 -9.99
CA ALA A 23 -4.32 9.49 -8.74
C ALA A 23 -3.22 8.53 -8.27
N VAL A 24 -3.50 7.22 -8.25
CA VAL A 24 -2.53 6.17 -7.88
C VAL A 24 -1.28 6.23 -8.77
N GLN A 25 -1.48 6.25 -10.10
CA GLN A 25 -0.38 6.25 -11.05
C GLN A 25 0.46 7.53 -10.95
N SER A 26 -0.16 8.67 -10.66
CA SER A 26 0.54 9.95 -10.55
C SER A 26 1.59 10.00 -9.43
N TRP A 27 1.51 9.12 -8.43
CA TRP A 27 2.56 8.98 -7.42
C TRP A 27 3.78 8.26 -7.96
N ARG A 28 3.58 7.21 -8.76
CA ARG A 28 4.65 6.43 -9.39
C ARG A 28 5.39 7.26 -10.43
N ASP A 29 4.64 8.03 -11.23
CA ASP A 29 5.21 8.88 -12.28
C ASP A 29 6.06 10.03 -11.72
N ARG A 30 5.65 10.62 -10.58
CA ARG A 30 6.37 11.74 -9.94
C ARG A 30 7.57 11.31 -9.10
N HIS A 31 7.68 10.03 -8.76
CA HIS A 31 8.73 9.51 -7.89
C HIS A 31 9.48 8.35 -8.57
N PRO A 32 10.14 8.61 -9.71
CA PRO A 32 10.91 7.57 -10.38
C PRO A 32 12.01 7.02 -9.47
N GLY A 33 12.17 5.70 -9.47
CA GLY A 33 13.15 5.00 -8.63
C GLY A 33 12.75 4.80 -7.17
N TRP A 34 11.55 5.22 -6.76
CA TRP A 34 10.98 4.83 -5.47
C TRP A 34 10.27 3.48 -5.62
N GLU A 35 10.37 2.64 -4.59
CA GLU A 35 9.56 1.43 -4.51
C GLU A 35 8.10 1.82 -4.21
N TYR A 36 7.16 1.12 -4.82
CA TYR A 36 5.73 1.35 -4.62
C TYR A 36 5.07 0.06 -4.15
N VAL A 37 4.38 0.14 -3.01
CA VAL A 37 3.64 -0.97 -2.41
C VAL A 37 2.17 -0.56 -2.24
N LEU A 38 1.27 -1.34 -2.84
CA LEU A 38 -0.16 -1.25 -2.57
C LEU A 38 -0.54 -2.36 -1.58
N TRP A 39 -0.96 -1.97 -0.39
CA TRP A 39 -1.49 -2.88 0.62
C TRP A 39 -2.99 -3.05 0.45
N THR A 40 -3.44 -4.29 0.30
CA THR A 40 -4.87 -4.60 0.31
C THR A 40 -5.38 -4.86 1.72
N ASP A 41 -6.70 -4.83 1.93
CA ASP A 41 -7.29 -5.25 3.21
C ASP A 41 -6.84 -6.66 3.59
N ALA A 42 -6.71 -7.57 2.62
CA ALA A 42 -6.21 -8.93 2.85
C ALA A 42 -4.72 -8.97 3.24
N ASP A 43 -3.89 -8.11 2.66
CA ASP A 43 -2.47 -8.03 3.03
C ASP A 43 -2.28 -7.48 4.44
N ILE A 44 -3.06 -6.43 4.79
CA ILE A 44 -3.04 -5.82 6.13
C ILE A 44 -3.56 -6.82 7.16
N ASP A 45 -4.64 -7.52 6.85
CA ASP A 45 -5.23 -8.54 7.71
C ASP A 45 -4.24 -9.68 8.00
N ARG A 46 -3.58 -10.21 6.96
CA ARG A 46 -2.49 -11.19 7.12
C ARG A 46 -1.37 -10.64 7.99
N PHE A 47 -0.90 -9.43 7.71
CA PHE A 47 0.17 -8.80 8.49
C PHE A 47 -0.18 -8.66 9.97
N VAL A 48 -1.40 -8.24 10.29
CA VAL A 48 -1.86 -8.11 11.68
C VAL A 48 -1.96 -9.48 12.35
N ARG A 49 -2.50 -10.51 11.70
CA ARG A 49 -2.55 -11.87 12.27
C ARG A 49 -1.15 -12.43 12.54
N ASP A 50 -0.21 -12.21 11.64
CA ASP A 50 1.14 -12.77 11.73
C ASP A 50 2.00 -12.06 12.79
N HIS A 51 1.82 -10.75 12.98
CA HIS A 51 2.70 -9.94 13.83
C HIS A 51 2.04 -9.38 15.10
N PHE A 52 0.71 -9.25 15.12
CA PHE A 52 -0.07 -8.68 16.22
C PHE A 52 -1.33 -9.50 16.50
N PRO A 53 -1.23 -10.82 16.74
CA PRO A 53 -2.40 -11.69 16.92
C PRO A 53 -3.31 -11.26 18.09
N GLN A 54 -2.77 -10.56 19.08
CA GLN A 54 -3.51 -10.10 20.26
C GLN A 54 -4.53 -8.98 19.99
N ILE A 55 -4.46 -8.31 18.83
CA ILE A 55 -5.44 -7.25 18.45
C ILE A 55 -6.45 -7.73 17.41
N VAL A 56 -6.36 -9.00 16.98
CA VAL A 56 -7.33 -9.62 16.08
C VAL A 56 -8.59 -9.94 16.89
N PRO A 57 -9.78 -9.47 16.45
CA PRO A 57 -11.06 -9.79 17.10
C PRO A 57 -11.40 -11.28 17.10
#